data_AF-A0A922VF08-F1
#
_entry.id   AF-A0A922VF08-F1
#
_cell.length_a   1.000
_cell.length_b   1.000
_cell.length_c   1.000
_cell.angle_alpha   90.00
_cell.angle_beta   90.00
_cell.angle_gamma   90.00
#
_symmetry.space_group_name_H-M   'P 1'
#
loop_
_entity.id
_entity.type
_entity.pdbx_description
1 polymer ?
#
loop_
_entity_poly.entity_id
_entity_poly.type
_entity_poly.pdbx_seq_one_letter_code
_entity_poly.pdbx_strand_id
1 'polypeptide(L)'
;MVSFLDFEKPVAELEARIAELRATASATAGAVDIDAEVARLQQKADRLLRDTYARLTPWQKTQVARHGDRPHFKHYVAGLFEEFTPLAGDRAFGDDR
;
A
#
# COMPACT_ATOMS: atom_id res chain seq x y z
N MET A 1 4.19 8.52 -0.46
CA MET A 1 3.77 8.64 0.95
C MET A 1 2.57 7.74 1.08
N VAL A 2 2.55 6.78 2.01
CA VAL A 2 1.43 5.84 2.11
C VAL A 2 0.17 6.63 2.47
N SER A 3 -0.74 6.75 1.51
CA SER A 3 -2.04 7.36 1.72
C SER A 3 -3.02 6.25 2.06
N PHE A 4 -3.62 6.31 3.24
CA PHE A 4 -4.63 5.34 3.66
C PHE A 4 -6.01 5.78 3.21
N LEU A 5 -6.81 4.82 2.73
CA LEU A 5 -8.23 5.05 2.46
C LEU A 5 -9.02 5.07 3.77
N ASP A 6 -10.19 5.70 3.78
CA ASP A 6 -10.98 5.88 5.01
C ASP A 6 -11.33 4.57 5.73
N PHE A 7 -11.54 3.49 4.97
CA PHE A 7 -11.85 2.18 5.52
C PHE A 7 -10.61 1.43 6.04
N GLU A 8 -9.41 1.94 5.78
CA GLU A 8 -8.14 1.39 6.28
C GLU A 8 -7.67 2.06 7.57
N LYS A 9 -8.40 3.07 8.09
CA LYS A 9 -8.06 3.75 9.36
C LYS A 9 -7.72 2.79 10.51
N PRO A 10 -8.47 1.70 10.75
CA PRO A 10 -8.12 0.74 11.80
C PRO A 10 -6.76 0.04 11.59
N VAL A 11 -6.33 -0.13 10.34
CA VAL A 11 -5.01 -0.69 10.02
C VAL A 11 -3.94 0.39 10.18
N ALA A 12 -4.21 1.62 9.72
CA ALA A 12 -3.29 2.75 9.86
C ALA A 12 -2.96 3.06 11.32
N GLU A 13 -3.94 2.98 12.23
CA GLU A 13 -3.72 3.14 13.67
C GLU A 13 -2.80 2.06 14.25
N LEU A 14 -2.95 0.81 13.81
CA LEU A 14 -2.08 -0.29 14.22
C LEU A 14 -0.66 -0.10 13.69
N GLU A 15 -0.50 0.30 12.43
CA GLU A 15 0.82 0.59 11.84
C GLU A 15 1.51 1.77 12.51
N ALA A 16 0.77 2.85 12.83
CA ALA A 16 1.30 3.98 13.58
C ALA A 16 1.82 3.55 14.95
N ARG A 17 1.05 2.71 15.67
CA ARG A 17 1.47 2.18 16.98
C ARG A 17 2.67 1.25 16.88
N ILE A 18 2.78 0.45 15.82
CA ILE A 18 3.96 -0.37 15.54
C ILE A 18 5.18 0.52 15.30
N ALA A 19 5.03 1.61 14.53
CA ALA A 19 6.11 2.55 14.25
C ALA A 19 6.60 3.25 15.54
N GLU A 20 5.69 3.67 16.41
CA GLU A 20 6.02 4.25 17.73
C GLU A 20 6.79 3.27 18.64
N LEU A 21 6.33 2.01 18.70
CA LEU A 21 7.00 0.98 19.50
C LEU A 21 8.41 0.68 18.97
N ARG A 22 8.59 0.59 17.64
CA ARG A 22 9.90 0.41 17.01
C ARG A 22 10.84 1.60 17.29
N ALA A 23 10.33 2.83 17.24
CA ALA A 23 11.11 4.01 17.56
C ALA A 23 11.57 4.02 19.03
N THR A 24 10.70 3.58 19.94
CA THR A 24 11.00 3.50 21.39
C THR A 24 12.01 2.38 21.69
N ALA A 25 11.88 1.22 21.04
CA ALA A 25 12.85 0.12 21.14
C ALA A 25 14.24 0.53 20.69
N SER A 26 14.36 1.31 19.61
CA SER A 26 15.65 1.83 19.15
C SER A 26 16.31 2.79 20.15
N ALA A 27 15.56 3.35 21.09
CA ALA A 27 16.05 4.31 22.09
C ALA A 27 16.36 3.69 23.46
N THR A 28 15.93 2.44 23.73
CA THR A 28 16.08 1.79 25.06
C THR A 28 16.56 0.35 24.95
N ALA A 29 17.50 -0.05 25.81
CA ALA A 29 18.17 -1.36 25.79
C ALA A 29 17.30 -2.57 26.21
N GLY A 30 15.97 -2.44 26.26
CA GLY A 30 15.00 -3.48 26.64
C GLY A 30 14.37 -4.20 25.43
N ALA A 31 15.17 -4.49 24.40
CA ALA A 31 14.70 -4.88 23.06
C ALA A 31 13.82 -6.15 23.00
N VAL A 32 14.02 -7.12 23.89
CA VAL A 32 13.45 -8.47 23.75
C VAL A 32 11.92 -8.52 23.94
N ASP A 33 11.36 -7.76 24.89
CA ASP A 33 9.90 -7.73 25.12
C ASP A 33 9.16 -6.91 24.05
N ILE A 34 9.82 -5.88 23.50
CA ILE A 34 9.19 -5.00 22.51
C ILE A 34 9.07 -5.70 21.16
N ASP A 35 10.08 -6.48 20.76
CA ASP A 35 10.05 -7.22 19.49
C ASP A 35 8.90 -8.25 19.44
N ALA A 36 8.62 -8.93 20.56
CA ALA A 36 7.52 -9.88 20.66
C ALA A 36 6.15 -9.19 20.51
N GLU A 37 5.98 -8.02 21.15
CA GLU A 37 4.74 -7.25 21.05
C GLU A 37 4.56 -6.61 19.65
N VAL A 38 5.65 -6.11 19.06
CA VAL A 38 5.65 -5.62 17.67
C VAL A 38 5.24 -6.73 16.70
N ALA A 39 5.79 -7.94 16.85
CA ALA A 39 5.41 -9.07 16.01
C ALA A 39 3.92 -9.41 16.14
N ARG A 40 3.38 -9.38 17.37
CA ARG A 40 1.96 -9.63 17.65
C ARG A 40 1.06 -8.57 17.00
N LEU A 41 1.42 -7.28 17.11
CA LEU A 41 0.67 -6.19 16.51
C LEU A 41 0.76 -6.23 14.98
N GLN A 42 1.92 -6.57 14.41
CA GLN A 42 2.10 -6.73 12.97
C GLN A 42 1.19 -7.83 12.41
N GLN A 43 1.15 -9.00 13.06
CA GLN A 43 0.23 -10.08 12.66
C GLN A 43 -1.24 -9.67 12.73
N LYS A 44 -1.61 -8.87 13.74
CA LYS A 44 -2.98 -8.34 13.87
C LYS A 44 -3.30 -7.36 12.75
N ALA A 45 -2.38 -6.46 12.41
CA ALA A 45 -2.54 -5.50 11.32
C ALA A 45 -2.68 -6.22 9.97
N ASP A 46 -1.81 -7.20 9.69
CA ASP A 46 -1.84 -8.00 8.46
C ASP A 46 -3.16 -8.77 8.32
N ARG A 47 -3.64 -9.38 9.41
CA ARG A 47 -4.93 -10.09 9.42
C ARG A 47 -6.09 -9.14 9.15
N LEU A 48 -6.11 -7.99 9.83
CA LEU A 48 -7.18 -7.00 9.66
C LEU A 48 -7.20 -6.42 8.24
N LEU A 49 -6.01 -6.19 7.66
CA LEU A 49 -5.86 -5.75 6.28
C LEU A 49 -6.46 -6.79 5.32
N ARG A 50 -6.07 -8.06 5.45
CA ARG A 50 -6.61 -9.15 4.62
C ARG A 50 -8.13 -9.29 4.75
N ASP A 51 -8.65 -9.25 5.98
CA ASP A 51 -10.09 -9.40 6.24
C ASP A 51 -10.91 -8.22 5.72
N THR A 52 -10.32 -7.01 5.71
CA THR A 52 -10.91 -5.80 5.13
C THR A 52 -10.97 -5.90 3.60
N TYR A 53 -9.84 -6.23 2.98
CA TYR A 53 -9.74 -6.36 1.52
C TYR A 53 -10.56 -7.53 0.96
N ALA A 54 -10.75 -8.60 1.72
CA ALA A 54 -11.62 -9.72 1.35
C ALA A 54 -13.11 -9.34 1.28
N ARG A 55 -13.53 -8.27 1.98
CA ARG A 55 -14.94 -7.88 2.15
C ARG A 55 -15.23 -6.45 1.72
N LEU A 56 -14.50 -5.95 0.72
CA LEU A 56 -14.70 -4.59 0.20
C LEU A 56 -16.10 -4.41 -0.41
N THR A 57 -16.76 -3.32 -0.02
CA THR A 57 -18.00 -2.87 -0.65
C THR A 57 -17.74 -2.35 -2.07
N PRO A 58 -18.76 -2.27 -2.95
CA PRO A 58 -18.60 -1.73 -4.30
C PRO A 58 -17.99 -0.32 -4.33
N TRP A 59 -18.36 0.53 -3.37
CA TRP A 59 -17.79 1.87 -3.25
C TRP A 59 -16.31 1.83 -2.85
N GLN A 60 -15.93 1.01 -1.87
CA GLN A 60 -14.54 0.85 -1.45
C GLN A 60 -13.66 0.31 -2.58
N LYS A 61 -14.16 -0.62 -3.40
CA LYS A 61 -13.46 -1.08 -4.62
C LYS A 61 -13.21 0.07 -5.60
N THR A 62 -14.18 0.97 -5.75
CA THR A 62 -14.03 2.17 -6.58
C THR A 62 -12.95 3.10 -6.01
N GLN A 63 -12.90 3.27 -4.69
CA GLN A 63 -11.85 4.06 -4.04
C GLN A 63 -10.46 3.47 -4.28
N VAL A 64 -10.29 2.15 -4.12
CA VAL A 64 -9.01 1.45 -4.45
C VAL A 64 -8.66 1.62 -5.92
N ALA A 65 -9.65 1.51 -6.81
CA ALA A 65 -9.43 1.67 -8.25
C ALA A 65 -8.98 3.09 -8.65
N ARG A 66 -9.35 4.10 -7.86
CA ARG A 66 -9.02 5.52 -8.07
C ARG A 66 -7.88 6.01 -7.17
N HIS A 67 -7.19 5.11 -6.49
CA HIS A 67 -6.08 5.47 -5.63
C HIS A 67 -4.97 6.18 -6.41
N GLY A 68 -4.41 7.27 -5.87
CA GLY A 68 -3.40 8.09 -6.56
C GLY A 68 -2.12 7.33 -6.88
N ASP A 69 -1.69 6.43 -5.98
CA ASP A 69 -0.52 5.57 -6.18
C ASP A 69 -0.84 4.28 -6.93
N ARG A 70 -2.02 4.14 -7.55
CA ARG A 70 -2.37 2.93 -8.29
C ARG A 70 -1.42 2.76 -9.49
N PRO A 71 -0.76 1.59 -9.66
CA PRO A 71 0.14 1.39 -10.79
C PRO A 71 -0.57 1.59 -12.13
N HIS A 72 -0.11 2.59 -12.88
CA HIS A 72 -0.47 2.83 -14.28
C HIS A 72 0.24 1.88 -15.25
N PHE A 73 -0.23 1.84 -16.49
CA PHE A 73 0.30 1.03 -17.59
C PHE A 73 1.83 0.97 -17.64
N LYS A 74 2.51 2.12 -17.60
CA LYS A 74 3.98 2.23 -17.63
C LYS A 74 4.69 1.40 -16.56
N HIS A 75 4.09 1.24 -15.38
CA HIS A 75 4.68 0.47 -14.29
C HIS A 75 4.60 -1.03 -14.56
N TYR A 76 3.51 -1.49 -15.18
CA TYR A 76 3.38 -2.88 -15.61
C TYR A 76 4.35 -3.18 -16.75
N VAL A 77 4.49 -2.27 -17.71
CA VAL A 77 5.47 -2.43 -18.81
C VAL A 77 6.88 -2.64 -18.25
N ALA A 78 7.30 -1.78 -17.32
CA ALA A 78 8.62 -1.85 -16.71
C ALA A 78 8.87 -3.12 -15.87
N GLY A 79 7.82 -3.76 -15.35
CA GLY A 79 7.94 -4.97 -14.53
C GLY A 79 7.75 -6.28 -15.29
N LEU A 80 7.18 -6.25 -16.49
CA LEU A 80 6.77 -7.45 -17.24
C LEU A 80 7.48 -7.62 -18.58
N PHE A 81 8.02 -6.56 -19.17
CA PHE A 81 8.61 -6.61 -20.51
C PHE A 81 10.02 -6.04 -20.51
N GLU A 82 10.87 -6.62 -21.35
CA GLU A 82 12.17 -6.09 -21.72
C GLU A 82 12.07 -5.50 -23.13
N GLU A 83 12.86 -4.46 -23.42
CA GLU A 83 12.93 -3.82 -24.75
C GLU A 83 11.59 -3.34 -25.34
N PHE A 84 10.66 -2.87 -24.49
CA PHE A 84 9.37 -2.33 -24.95
C PHE A 84 9.56 -1.09 -25.84
N THR A 85 9.03 -1.15 -27.06
CA THR A 85 9.03 -0.03 -28.01
C THR A 85 7.62 0.59 -28.09
N PRO A 86 7.37 1.75 -27.47
CA PRO A 86 6.08 2.43 -27.59
C PRO A 86 5.89 2.96 -29.02
N LEU A 87 4.74 2.67 -29.61
CA LEU A 87 4.27 3.27 -30.86
C LEU A 87 3.09 4.18 -30.54
N ALA A 88 3.08 5.37 -31.13
CA ALA A 88 2.16 6.44 -30.75
C ALA A 88 1.70 7.26 -31.98
N GLY A 89 0.60 7.99 -31.82
CA GLY A 89 0.01 8.86 -32.85
C GLY A 89 -1.11 8.24 -33.70
N ASP A 90 -2.14 9.04 -33.98
CA ASP A 90 -3.32 8.67 -34.77
C ASP A 90 -3.15 8.85 -36.30
N ARG A 91 -1.99 9.37 -36.73
CA ARG A 91 -1.67 9.75 -38.12
C ARG A 91 -2.58 10.82 -38.74
N ALA A 92 -3.39 11.50 -37.94
CA ALA A 92 -4.35 12.48 -38.43
C ALA A 92 -4.21 13.83 -37.70
N PHE A 93 -4.06 13.81 -36.37
CA PHE A 93 -4.09 15.01 -35.55
C PHE A 93 -3.04 15.00 -34.44
N GLY A 94 -2.93 13.91 -33.68
CA GLY A 94 -2.04 13.91 -32.53
C GLY A 94 -1.90 12.58 -31.82
N ASP A 95 -1.08 12.62 -30.79
CA ASP A 95 -0.85 11.54 -29.85
C ASP A 95 -1.43 11.95 -28.50
N ASP A 96 -2.42 11.19 -28.01
CA ASP A 96 -3.07 11.46 -26.73
C ASP A 96 -2.16 11.03 -25.57
N ARG A 97 -2.11 11.83 -24.50
CA ARG A 97 -1.11 11.70 -23.42
C ARG A 97 -1.68 11.14 -22.12
#